data_AF-A0A811L7W0-F1
#
_entry.id   AF-A0A811L7W0-F1
#
_cell.length_a   1.000
_cell.length_b   1.000
_cell.length_c   1.000
_cell.angle_alpha   90.00
_cell.angle_beta   90.00
_cell.angle_gamma   90.00
#
_symmetry.space_group_name_H-M   'P 1'
#
loop_
_entity.id
_entity.type
_entity.pdbx_description
1 polymer ?
#
loop_
_entity_poly.entity_id
_entity_poly.type
_entity_poly.pdbx_seq_one_letter_code
_entity_poly.pdbx_strand_id
1 'polypeptide(L)'
;MQKFTLLLLAAIVGAAAGNYCTSGSDFSDDCDNRQNNRGCLTSGGRTHPRSSESSSSSSSSSSSESAEGTTEAVPTTTDFILSTSTHGQCYCSCEASGSDDIEITDVTIREAWIEFIEEIQTTIIYDQSLTSDEKLVAIWAKLEIFLSSYSEITELVLYTYIEEWDGYIFDIQTVVLYIQWSYTSTVVEIDASGDCILFEALRNCTAVDAEFSARIEILIEELTVILESTTYSYSYQMVLVYEKFVAFFAEYSQYTTVILEVEIEGYGSFSSFYEVVYNYWLVFNFEVAVGGSASECELIQTLTTCYENASSGSTSERAQIKELVEKLTTYYESNTEVEVRVEYFVAQFYEWLIIQEWSVEIIFSLEIQGYGTVYDLIIAYVWEHHCGCIDFGESTTTEALESTTVEVETSTVPVETTTHATGDCSTVLDLVIFQNNITDLSWSIDQAQESWNSTEIQRFAAYEKRIFVVESNTTATREQVFTNVANVFNVWTTNEFYLDLVYSINVYIYHETATQYLWGTVKQFCACA
;
A
#
# COMPACT_ATOMS: atom_id res chain seq x y z
N MET A 1 14.55 7.55 -34.71
CA MET A 1 14.65 8.30 -33.44
C MET A 1 13.38 8.00 -32.65
N GLN A 2 13.51 7.03 -31.78
CA GLN A 2 12.46 6.39 -31.00
C GLN A 2 12.03 7.30 -29.84
N LYS A 3 10.75 7.65 -29.80
CA LYS A 3 10.08 8.31 -28.67
C LYS A 3 9.96 7.32 -27.49
N PHE A 4 11.02 7.14 -26.73
CA PHE A 4 11.06 6.23 -25.58
C PHE A 4 11.77 6.91 -24.40
N THR A 5 11.24 8.07 -24.04
CA THR A 5 11.71 8.87 -22.91
C THR A 5 10.69 8.73 -21.80
N LEU A 6 11.18 8.52 -20.59
CA LEU A 6 10.49 8.66 -19.33
C LEU A 6 10.09 10.13 -19.14
N LEU A 7 9.13 10.57 -19.95
CA LEU A 7 8.59 11.92 -20.02
C LEU A 7 7.57 12.17 -18.90
N LEU A 8 7.70 11.45 -17.77
CA LEU A 8 6.76 11.47 -16.65
C LEU A 8 7.45 11.58 -15.28
N LEU A 9 8.65 12.15 -15.24
CA LEU A 9 8.98 13.01 -14.09
C LEU A 9 8.54 14.47 -14.35
N ALA A 10 8.17 14.82 -15.60
CA ALA A 10 8.12 16.23 -15.99
C ALA A 10 7.22 16.64 -17.19
N ALA A 11 6.37 15.80 -17.79
CA ALA A 11 5.28 16.38 -18.59
C ALA A 11 4.06 16.54 -17.71
N ILE A 12 4.02 17.69 -17.05
CA ILE A 12 2.79 18.46 -16.95
C ILE A 12 1.67 17.56 -16.45
N VAL A 13 1.69 17.40 -15.14
CA VAL A 13 0.48 17.32 -14.39
C VAL A 13 -0.36 16.03 -14.35
N GLY A 14 -0.65 15.62 -13.12
CA GLY A 14 -2.01 15.28 -12.72
C GLY A 14 -2.02 14.84 -11.27
N ALA A 15 -2.19 15.75 -10.30
CA ALA A 15 -2.81 15.32 -9.05
C ALA A 15 -4.26 14.90 -9.36
N ALA A 16 -4.43 13.70 -9.91
CA ALA A 16 -5.70 13.03 -9.76
C ALA A 16 -5.79 12.68 -8.27
N ALA A 17 -6.92 13.00 -7.64
CA ALA A 17 -7.33 12.29 -6.43
C ALA A 17 -7.55 10.82 -6.83
N GLY A 18 -6.45 10.06 -6.92
CA GLY A 18 -6.48 8.61 -7.01
C GLY A 18 -6.94 8.08 -5.67
N ASN A 19 -7.82 7.08 -5.68
CA ASN A 19 -8.13 6.39 -4.44
C ASN A 19 -6.89 5.58 -4.06
N TYR A 20 -6.15 6.03 -3.04
CA TYR A 20 -4.98 5.31 -2.53
C TYR A 20 -5.30 3.85 -2.14
N CYS A 21 -6.54 3.63 -1.72
CA CYS A 21 -7.07 2.33 -1.34
C CYS A 21 -8.18 1.91 -2.33
N THR A 22 -8.06 0.71 -2.89
CA THR A 22 -9.05 0.16 -3.82
C THR A 22 -10.23 -0.48 -3.08
N SER A 23 -11.46 -0.28 -3.59
CA SER A 23 -12.63 -0.96 -3.00
C SER A 23 -12.56 -2.47 -3.18
N GLY A 24 -12.65 -3.23 -2.08
CA GLY A 24 -12.60 -4.69 -2.10
C GLY A 24 -11.19 -5.28 -2.10
N SER A 25 -10.19 -4.45 -1.80
CA SER A 25 -8.78 -4.79 -1.61
C SER A 25 -8.40 -4.55 -0.13
N ASP A 26 -7.13 -4.78 0.22
CA ASP A 26 -6.49 -4.33 1.45
C ASP A 26 -5.11 -3.73 1.14
N PHE A 27 -4.37 -3.30 2.16
CA PHE A 27 -3.02 -2.78 1.95
C PHE A 27 -2.07 -3.82 1.33
N SER A 28 -2.27 -5.10 1.62
CA SER A 28 -1.44 -6.17 1.09
C SER A 28 -1.69 -6.37 -0.40
N ASP A 29 -2.95 -6.49 -0.81
CA ASP A 29 -3.39 -6.64 -2.20
C ASP A 29 -2.97 -5.43 -3.06
N ASP A 30 -3.14 -4.20 -2.54
CA ASP A 30 -2.71 -2.98 -3.25
C ASP A 30 -1.18 -2.92 -3.42
N CYS A 31 -0.43 -3.33 -2.40
CA CYS A 31 1.03 -3.43 -2.47
C CYS A 31 1.48 -4.51 -3.46
N ASP A 32 0.84 -5.67 -3.50
CA ASP A 32 1.13 -6.73 -4.47
C ASP A 32 0.89 -6.24 -5.91
N ASN A 33 -0.19 -5.50 -6.15
CA ASN A 33 -0.47 -4.90 -7.45
C ASN A 33 0.64 -3.91 -7.88
N ARG A 34 1.05 -3.02 -6.97
CA ARG A 34 2.15 -2.07 -7.20
C ARG A 34 3.47 -2.80 -7.48
N GLN A 35 3.77 -3.85 -6.71
CA GLN A 35 4.97 -4.66 -6.87
C GLN A 35 4.99 -5.37 -8.24
N ASN A 36 3.85 -5.89 -8.69
CA ASN A 36 3.72 -6.53 -9.99
C ASN A 36 3.80 -5.52 -11.17
N ASN A 37 3.36 -4.28 -10.95
CA ASN A 37 3.36 -3.22 -11.96
C ASN A 37 4.62 -2.33 -11.94
N ARG A 38 5.59 -2.58 -11.05
CA ARG A 38 6.82 -1.75 -10.91
C ARG A 38 7.63 -1.60 -12.20
N GLY A 39 7.48 -2.52 -13.16
CA GLY A 39 8.08 -2.42 -14.48
C GLY A 39 7.63 -1.17 -15.27
N CYS A 40 6.45 -0.63 -15.00
CA CYS A 40 5.95 0.62 -15.60
C CYS A 40 6.80 1.83 -15.23
N LEU A 41 7.41 1.83 -14.04
CA LEU A 41 8.24 2.94 -13.55
C LEU A 41 9.59 3.05 -14.29
N THR A 42 10.07 1.95 -14.87
CA THR A 42 11.40 1.88 -15.51
C THR A 42 11.35 1.56 -17.01
N SER A 43 10.22 1.06 -17.50
CA SER A 43 10.01 0.82 -18.92
C SER A 43 9.42 2.05 -19.59
N GLY A 44 10.16 2.66 -20.52
CA GLY A 44 9.54 3.58 -21.47
C GLY A 44 8.42 2.83 -22.19
N GLY A 45 7.17 3.24 -21.96
CA GLY A 45 5.95 2.47 -22.21
C GLY A 45 5.97 1.65 -23.51
N ARG A 46 6.16 0.33 -23.37
CA ARG A 46 5.68 -0.63 -24.36
C ARG A 46 4.41 -1.23 -23.81
N THR A 47 3.29 -0.80 -24.37
CA THR A 47 1.99 -1.44 -24.18
C THR A 47 2.14 -2.95 -24.39
N HIS A 48 1.84 -3.72 -23.34
CA HIS A 48 1.63 -5.16 -23.45
C HIS A 48 0.46 -5.40 -24.43
N PRO A 49 0.63 -6.25 -25.45
CA PRO A 49 -0.48 -6.65 -26.29
C PRO A 49 -1.39 -7.56 -25.47
N ARG A 50 -2.61 -7.08 -25.17
CA ARG A 50 -3.71 -7.93 -24.73
C ARG A 50 -3.81 -9.15 -25.65
N SER A 51 -3.94 -10.31 -25.03
CA SER A 51 -4.12 -11.61 -25.64
C SER A 51 -5.22 -11.61 -26.71
N SER A 52 -4.80 -11.93 -27.92
CA SER A 52 -5.51 -12.55 -29.04
C SER A 52 -7.04 -12.68 -28.99
N GLU A 53 -7.70 -11.95 -29.89
CA GLU A 53 -8.72 -12.53 -30.77
C GLU A 53 -8.52 -12.05 -32.22
N SER A 54 -8.77 -12.97 -33.15
CA SER A 54 -8.42 -12.97 -34.57
C SER A 54 -9.11 -11.89 -35.41
N SER A 55 -8.39 -11.29 -36.36
CA SER A 55 -8.73 -11.41 -37.80
C SER A 55 -7.75 -10.65 -38.71
N SER A 56 -7.55 -11.26 -39.88
CA SER A 56 -6.66 -10.91 -40.97
C SER A 56 -6.91 -9.53 -41.61
N SER A 57 -5.84 -8.82 -41.96
CA SER A 57 -5.56 -8.47 -43.36
C SER A 57 -4.21 -7.79 -43.55
N SER A 58 -3.60 -8.15 -44.67
CA SER A 58 -2.30 -7.79 -45.20
C SER A 58 -2.23 -6.38 -45.80
N SER A 59 -1.13 -5.66 -45.58
CA SER A 59 -0.44 -4.94 -46.68
C SER A 59 0.93 -4.42 -46.25
N SER A 60 1.93 -4.91 -46.97
CA SER A 60 3.33 -4.50 -47.01
C SER A 60 3.56 -3.14 -47.68
N SER A 61 4.51 -2.35 -47.18
CA SER A 61 5.49 -1.65 -48.03
C SER A 61 6.65 -1.05 -47.23
N SER A 62 7.84 -1.48 -47.62
CA SER A 62 9.19 -1.06 -47.26
C SER A 62 9.65 0.21 -47.98
N SER A 63 10.46 1.06 -47.34
CA SER A 63 11.57 1.78 -48.01
C SER A 63 12.47 2.53 -47.01
N SER A 64 13.74 2.59 -47.37
CA SER A 64 14.97 2.82 -46.62
C SER A 64 15.67 4.14 -46.99
N GLU A 65 16.79 4.44 -46.32
CA GLU A 65 17.85 5.44 -46.63
C GLU A 65 17.60 6.91 -46.22
N SER A 66 18.54 7.76 -45.78
CA SER A 66 19.94 7.72 -45.34
C SER A 66 20.37 9.18 -44.98
N ALA A 67 21.43 9.32 -44.17
CA ALA A 67 22.43 10.40 -44.14
C ALA A 67 22.19 11.76 -43.41
N GLU A 68 23.00 11.93 -42.35
CA GLU A 68 23.93 13.02 -42.00
C GLU A 68 23.47 14.49 -41.86
N GLY A 69 23.85 15.09 -40.73
CA GLY A 69 23.88 16.55 -40.55
C GLY A 69 24.03 16.99 -39.09
N THR A 70 25.26 16.93 -38.56
CA THR A 70 25.66 17.58 -37.32
C THR A 70 25.63 19.10 -37.46
N THR A 71 24.85 19.78 -36.62
CA THR A 71 25.12 21.16 -36.20
C THR A 71 24.66 21.33 -34.76
N GLU A 72 25.63 21.53 -33.87
CA GLU A 72 25.43 22.07 -32.53
C GLU A 72 24.64 23.38 -32.61
N ALA A 73 23.53 23.44 -31.91
CA ALA A 73 22.82 24.68 -31.62
C ALA A 73 22.29 24.57 -30.19
N VAL A 74 22.93 25.30 -29.27
CA VAL A 74 22.42 25.64 -27.95
C VAL A 74 21.18 26.55 -28.12
N PRO A 75 20.01 26.22 -27.56
CA PRO A 75 18.93 27.18 -27.41
C PRO A 75 18.71 27.54 -25.94
N THR A 76 18.90 28.83 -25.69
CA THR A 76 18.53 29.64 -24.53
C THR A 76 17.07 29.48 -24.07
N THR A 77 16.91 29.52 -22.74
CA THR A 77 15.74 29.96 -21.95
C THR A 77 14.52 30.44 -22.74
N THR A 78 13.39 29.75 -22.59
CA THR A 78 12.07 30.29 -22.97
C THR A 78 11.04 29.99 -21.88
N ASP A 79 10.36 31.07 -21.47
CA ASP A 79 9.26 31.11 -20.51
C ASP A 79 8.15 30.10 -20.82
N PHE A 80 7.63 29.40 -19.81
CA PHE A 80 6.42 28.59 -19.89
C PHE A 80 5.33 29.17 -18.97
N ILE A 81 4.19 29.56 -19.56
CA ILE A 81 2.93 29.92 -18.89
C ILE A 81 1.83 29.14 -19.61
N LEU A 82 0.99 28.35 -18.91
CA LEU A 82 -0.22 27.73 -19.51
C LEU A 82 -1.43 27.69 -18.55
N SER A 83 -2.62 27.85 -19.13
CA SER A 83 -3.91 28.15 -18.50
C SER A 83 -5.02 27.11 -18.81
N THR A 84 -6.17 27.28 -18.13
CA THR A 84 -7.33 26.37 -17.92
C THR A 84 -8.23 25.96 -19.11
N SER A 85 -8.83 24.74 -19.06
CA SER A 85 -10.30 24.47 -19.01
C SER A 85 -10.77 23.04 -19.46
N THR A 86 -11.67 22.46 -18.63
CA THR A 86 -12.84 21.55 -18.82
C THR A 86 -12.96 20.45 -19.91
N HIS A 87 -13.08 19.22 -19.37
CA HIS A 87 -13.99 18.09 -19.67
C HIS A 87 -14.06 17.44 -21.08
N GLY A 88 -13.72 16.14 -21.11
CA GLY A 88 -14.52 15.11 -21.78
C GLY A 88 -13.94 14.50 -23.06
N GLN A 89 -13.50 13.24 -22.93
CA GLN A 89 -13.19 12.24 -23.97
C GLN A 89 -11.72 12.05 -24.37
N CYS A 90 -11.28 10.81 -24.12
CA CYS A 90 -10.04 10.15 -24.50
C CYS A 90 -9.62 10.43 -25.96
N TYR A 91 -8.46 11.06 -26.15
CA TYR A 91 -7.57 10.89 -27.30
C TYR A 91 -6.15 11.28 -26.90
N CYS A 92 -5.19 10.37 -27.06
CA CYS A 92 -3.76 10.68 -26.98
C CYS A 92 -3.36 11.59 -28.14
N SER A 93 -3.42 12.89 -27.91
CA SER A 93 -2.64 13.89 -28.64
C SER A 93 -2.02 14.81 -27.59
N CYS A 94 -0.70 14.98 -27.64
CA CYS A 94 0.02 15.99 -26.89
C CYS A 94 -0.39 17.39 -27.36
N GLU A 95 -1.58 17.83 -26.97
CA GLU A 95 -1.99 19.23 -26.93
C GLU A 95 -2.77 19.41 -25.63
N ALA A 96 -2.22 20.29 -24.79
CA ALA A 96 -2.61 20.55 -23.42
C ALA A 96 -4.09 20.91 -23.27
N SER A 97 -4.74 20.30 -22.27
CA SER A 97 -5.90 20.90 -21.61
C SER A 97 -6.16 20.27 -20.24
N GLY A 98 -5.76 21.01 -19.21
CA GLY A 98 -6.37 20.96 -17.87
C GLY A 98 -5.76 19.92 -16.96
N SER A 99 -4.70 20.32 -16.27
CA SER A 99 -4.05 19.43 -15.34
C SER A 99 -3.43 20.32 -14.21
N ASP A 100 -3.62 19.95 -12.92
CA ASP A 100 -2.97 20.43 -11.65
C ASP A 100 -1.47 20.01 -11.32
N ASP A 101 -0.48 20.79 -11.78
CA ASP A 101 0.97 20.48 -11.74
C ASP A 101 1.54 20.46 -10.31
N ILE A 102 2.66 19.77 -10.06
CA ILE A 102 3.47 19.99 -8.85
C ILE A 102 3.98 21.44 -8.90
N GLU A 103 3.34 22.36 -8.17
CA GLU A 103 3.72 23.77 -8.16
C GLU A 103 4.82 24.05 -7.10
N ILE A 104 6.08 23.75 -7.44
CA ILE A 104 7.22 24.20 -6.62
C ILE A 104 7.38 25.72 -6.80
N THR A 105 6.90 26.45 -5.80
CA THR A 105 6.88 27.92 -5.79
C THR A 105 8.27 28.53 -5.69
N ASP A 106 9.20 27.89 -4.99
CA ASP A 106 10.60 28.33 -4.91
C ASP A 106 11.35 28.00 -6.20
N VAL A 107 11.87 29.03 -6.86
CA VAL A 107 12.59 28.92 -8.13
C VAL A 107 13.85 28.08 -8.00
N THR A 108 14.58 28.22 -6.88
CA THR A 108 15.85 27.52 -6.63
C THR A 108 15.60 26.03 -6.45
N ILE A 109 14.59 25.69 -5.64
CA ILE A 109 14.21 24.29 -5.40
C ILE A 109 13.70 23.66 -6.69
N ARG A 110 12.91 24.41 -7.48
CA ARG A 110 12.42 23.94 -8.78
C ARG A 110 13.57 23.66 -9.76
N GLU A 111 14.58 24.53 -9.82
CA GLU A 111 15.78 24.30 -10.65
C GLU A 111 16.54 23.05 -10.19
N ALA A 112 16.75 22.89 -8.88
CA ALA A 112 17.41 21.70 -8.32
C ALA A 112 16.61 20.41 -8.60
N TRP A 113 15.28 20.45 -8.53
CA TRP A 113 14.41 19.32 -8.86
C TRP A 113 14.54 18.91 -10.34
N ILE A 114 14.62 19.88 -11.25
CA ILE A 114 14.84 19.60 -12.67
C ILE A 114 16.21 18.97 -12.90
N GLU A 115 17.27 19.51 -12.29
CA GLU A 115 18.63 18.95 -12.38
C GLU A 115 18.69 17.52 -11.84
N PHE A 116 18.04 17.26 -10.71
CA PHE A 116 17.89 15.92 -10.14
C PHE A 116 17.23 14.95 -11.14
N ILE A 117 16.12 15.34 -11.77
CA ILE A 117 15.45 14.52 -12.78
C ILE A 117 16.36 14.21 -13.97
N GLU A 118 17.07 15.21 -14.47
CA GLU A 118 18.00 15.04 -15.60
C GLU A 118 19.15 14.09 -15.24
N GLU A 119 19.67 14.17 -14.02
CA GLU A 119 20.68 13.24 -13.50
C GLU A 119 20.15 11.81 -13.45
N ILE A 120 18.98 11.58 -12.85
CA ILE A 120 18.35 10.25 -12.78
C ILE A 120 18.16 9.65 -14.17
N GLN A 121 17.67 10.45 -15.12
CA GLN A 121 17.46 9.99 -16.49
C GLN A 121 18.77 9.56 -17.16
N THR A 122 19.80 10.39 -17.05
CA THR A 122 21.07 10.18 -17.76
C THR A 122 21.93 9.09 -17.14
N THR A 123 21.93 8.98 -15.81
CA THR A 123 22.83 8.08 -15.07
C THR A 123 22.22 6.72 -14.74
N ILE A 124 20.89 6.64 -14.57
CA ILE A 124 20.21 5.42 -14.12
C ILE A 124 19.27 4.88 -15.21
N ILE A 125 18.33 5.71 -15.68
CA ILE A 125 17.29 5.22 -16.61
C ILE A 125 17.89 4.75 -17.94
N TYR A 126 18.80 5.53 -18.52
CA TYR A 126 19.45 5.19 -19.78
C TYR A 126 20.59 4.19 -19.65
N ASP A 127 20.98 3.82 -18.43
CA ASP A 127 21.95 2.76 -18.24
C ASP A 127 21.33 1.41 -18.61
N GLN A 128 21.90 0.76 -19.62
CA GLN A 128 21.45 -0.55 -20.11
C GLN A 128 22.09 -1.71 -19.34
N SER A 129 23.10 -1.43 -18.50
CA SER A 129 23.71 -2.42 -17.62
C SER A 129 22.86 -2.71 -16.39
N LEU A 130 22.05 -1.73 -15.96
CA LEU A 130 21.13 -1.88 -14.83
C LEU A 130 19.82 -2.56 -15.24
N THR A 131 19.40 -3.53 -14.43
CA THR A 131 18.06 -4.12 -14.44
C THR A 131 17.01 -3.11 -13.94
N SER A 132 15.72 -3.41 -14.17
CA SER A 132 14.63 -2.58 -13.64
C SER A 132 14.66 -2.45 -12.12
N ASP A 133 15.00 -3.54 -11.42
CA ASP A 133 15.04 -3.55 -9.96
C ASP A 133 16.23 -2.72 -9.43
N GLU A 134 17.42 -2.85 -10.02
CA GLU A 134 18.59 -2.01 -9.69
C GLU A 134 18.33 -0.52 -9.96
N LYS A 135 17.57 -0.19 -11.02
CA LYS A 135 17.16 1.19 -11.30
C LYS A 135 16.27 1.76 -10.21
N LEU A 136 15.27 1.00 -9.74
CA LEU A 136 14.36 1.45 -8.69
C LEU A 136 15.10 1.70 -7.38
N VAL A 137 15.99 0.78 -6.98
CA VAL A 137 16.85 0.94 -5.81
C VAL A 137 17.69 2.23 -5.91
N ALA A 138 18.34 2.46 -7.05
CA ALA A 138 19.18 3.63 -7.26
C ALA A 138 18.38 4.95 -7.31
N ILE A 139 17.18 4.93 -7.89
CA ILE A 139 16.27 6.10 -7.94
C ILE A 139 15.82 6.47 -6.54
N TRP A 140 15.34 5.51 -5.76
CA TRP A 140 14.86 5.74 -4.40
C TRP A 140 15.97 6.31 -3.51
N ALA A 141 17.15 5.69 -3.50
CA ALA A 141 18.28 6.16 -2.70
C ALA A 141 18.67 7.62 -3.05
N LYS A 142 18.67 7.98 -4.34
CA LYS A 142 18.95 9.37 -4.75
C LYS A 142 17.81 10.32 -4.36
N LEU A 143 16.56 9.88 -4.45
CA LEU A 143 15.40 10.67 -4.06
C LEU A 143 15.44 10.99 -2.56
N GLU A 144 15.76 10.02 -1.71
CA GLU A 144 15.87 10.22 -0.26
C GLU A 144 16.94 11.26 0.10
N ILE A 145 18.12 11.18 -0.52
CA ILE A 145 19.18 12.17 -0.33
C ILE A 145 18.72 13.57 -0.78
N PHE A 146 18.02 13.63 -1.91
CA PHE A 146 17.49 14.88 -2.45
C PHE A 146 16.44 15.48 -1.50
N LEU A 147 15.44 14.71 -1.06
CA LEU A 147 14.38 15.17 -0.16
C LEU A 147 14.90 15.52 1.24
N SER A 148 15.97 14.85 1.70
CA SER A 148 16.68 15.24 2.93
C SER A 148 17.33 16.61 2.82
N SER A 149 17.73 17.03 1.61
CA SER A 149 18.31 18.34 1.33
C SER A 149 17.25 19.43 1.06
N TYR A 150 16.04 19.03 0.66
CA TYR A 150 14.92 19.90 0.28
C TYR A 150 13.63 19.49 0.98
N SER A 151 13.66 19.50 2.32
CA SER A 151 12.57 19.05 3.19
C SER A 151 11.23 19.75 2.93
N GLU A 152 11.27 20.96 2.37
CA GLU A 152 10.10 21.81 2.08
C GLU A 152 9.20 21.24 0.98
N ILE A 153 9.72 20.35 0.13
CA ILE A 153 8.97 19.71 -0.95
C ILE A 153 8.78 18.21 -0.73
N THR A 154 9.23 17.65 0.39
CA THR A 154 9.14 16.22 0.70
C THR A 154 7.72 15.71 0.64
N GLU A 155 6.79 16.35 1.34
CA GLU A 155 5.37 15.98 1.29
C GLU A 155 4.84 16.04 -0.13
N LEU A 156 5.04 17.17 -0.81
CA LEU A 156 4.56 17.41 -2.16
C LEU A 156 5.04 16.32 -3.14
N VAL A 157 6.31 15.93 -3.06
CA VAL A 157 6.88 14.89 -3.92
C VAL A 157 6.37 13.51 -3.51
N LEU A 158 6.49 13.12 -2.24
CA LEU A 158 6.14 11.77 -1.78
C LEU A 158 4.66 11.45 -2.03
N TYR A 159 3.76 12.42 -1.85
CA TYR A 159 2.32 12.26 -2.08
C TYR A 159 1.86 12.59 -3.50
N THR A 160 2.77 12.64 -4.47
CA THR A 160 2.41 12.65 -5.89
C THR A 160 1.98 11.25 -6.33
N TYR A 161 0.79 11.14 -6.93
CA TYR A 161 0.24 9.89 -7.46
C TYR A 161 0.65 9.66 -8.92
N ILE A 162 1.03 8.43 -9.26
CA ILE A 162 1.45 7.99 -10.60
C ILE A 162 0.34 7.08 -11.17
N GLU A 163 -0.49 7.62 -12.06
CA GLU A 163 -1.65 6.92 -12.63
C GLU A 163 -1.27 5.63 -13.37
N GLU A 164 -0.16 5.62 -14.12
CA GLU A 164 0.26 4.44 -14.88
C GLU A 164 0.79 3.29 -14.01
N TRP A 165 1.11 3.57 -12.75
CA TRP A 165 1.59 2.59 -11.78
C TRP A 165 0.55 2.26 -10.70
N ASP A 166 -0.45 3.11 -10.53
CA ASP A 166 -1.48 3.01 -9.50
C ASP A 166 -0.91 3.09 -8.07
N GLY A 167 -0.01 4.06 -7.85
CA GLY A 167 0.68 4.26 -6.58
C GLY A 167 1.25 5.67 -6.42
N TYR A 168 1.55 6.05 -5.19
CA TYR A 168 2.22 7.29 -4.83
C TYR A 168 3.74 7.12 -4.83
N ILE A 169 4.48 8.22 -5.00
CA ILE A 169 5.95 8.15 -4.97
C ILE A 169 6.47 7.50 -3.68
N PHE A 170 5.84 7.72 -2.53
CA PHE A 170 6.25 7.07 -1.28
C PHE A 170 6.14 5.54 -1.32
N ASP A 171 5.24 4.97 -2.12
CA ASP A 171 5.08 3.52 -2.27
C ASP A 171 6.31 2.86 -2.91
N ILE A 172 7.18 3.64 -3.56
CA ILE A 172 8.45 3.13 -4.12
C ILE A 172 9.33 2.57 -3.01
N GLN A 173 9.25 3.13 -1.80
CA GLN A 173 9.97 2.63 -0.63
C GLN A 173 9.65 1.16 -0.37
N THR A 174 8.38 0.78 -0.37
CA THR A 174 7.93 -0.60 -0.12
C THR A 174 8.40 -1.54 -1.23
N VAL A 175 8.37 -1.07 -2.48
CA VAL A 175 8.90 -1.84 -3.63
C VAL A 175 10.40 -2.10 -3.49
N VAL A 176 11.16 -1.08 -3.12
CA VAL A 176 12.62 -1.17 -2.95
C VAL A 176 12.97 -2.07 -1.75
N LEU A 177 12.23 -1.95 -0.65
CA LEU A 177 12.35 -2.82 0.51
C LEU A 177 12.18 -4.30 0.12
N TYR A 178 11.15 -4.62 -0.68
CA TYR A 178 10.92 -5.99 -1.14
C TYR A 178 12.02 -6.50 -2.08
N ILE A 179 12.45 -5.68 -3.04
CA ILE A 179 13.55 -6.00 -3.94
C ILE A 179 14.77 -6.38 -3.11
N GLN A 180 15.15 -5.53 -2.16
CA GLN A 180 16.37 -5.72 -1.38
C GLN A 180 16.29 -6.87 -0.40
N TRP A 181 15.15 -7.04 0.28
CA TRP A 181 14.92 -8.18 1.16
C TRP A 181 15.25 -9.51 0.47
N SER A 182 14.89 -9.67 -0.81
CA SER A 182 15.15 -10.89 -1.58
C SER A 182 16.64 -11.21 -1.78
N TYR A 183 17.52 -10.22 -1.60
CA TYR A 183 18.98 -10.35 -1.71
C TYR A 183 19.70 -10.28 -0.36
N THR A 184 19.04 -9.83 0.72
CA THR A 184 19.66 -9.56 2.03
C THR A 184 20.38 -10.78 2.61
N SER A 185 19.85 -11.99 2.40
CA SER A 185 20.51 -13.21 2.88
C SER A 185 21.90 -13.43 2.27
N THR A 186 22.10 -13.00 1.02
CA THR A 186 23.40 -13.11 0.33
C THR A 186 24.42 -12.11 0.87
N VAL A 187 23.95 -10.93 1.29
CA VAL A 187 24.81 -9.85 1.81
C VAL A 187 25.45 -10.23 3.15
N VAL A 188 24.76 -11.03 3.94
CA VAL A 188 25.18 -11.45 5.28
C VAL A 188 25.68 -12.90 5.36
N GLU A 189 25.76 -13.60 4.22
CA GLU A 189 26.26 -14.98 4.18
C GLU A 189 27.77 -14.99 4.47
N ILE A 190 28.15 -15.56 5.62
CA ILE A 190 29.55 -15.65 6.03
C ILE A 190 30.24 -16.80 5.29
N ASP A 191 31.35 -16.47 4.62
CA ASP A 191 32.15 -17.41 3.87
C ASP A 191 33.13 -18.20 4.77
N ALA A 192 33.91 -19.10 4.17
CA ALA A 192 34.87 -19.93 4.91
C ALA A 192 36.02 -19.14 5.57
N SER A 193 36.20 -17.87 5.21
CA SER A 193 37.18 -16.97 5.81
C SER A 193 36.62 -16.16 6.97
N GLY A 194 35.32 -16.25 7.23
CA GLY A 194 34.62 -15.45 8.24
C GLY A 194 34.22 -14.07 7.73
N ASP A 195 34.14 -13.88 6.41
CA ASP A 195 33.83 -12.60 5.78
C ASP A 195 32.51 -12.64 5.00
N CYS A 196 31.92 -11.48 4.73
CA CYS A 196 30.73 -11.35 3.88
C CYS A 196 30.68 -9.98 3.20
N ILE A 197 29.77 -9.81 2.23
CA ILE A 197 29.65 -8.58 1.41
C ILE A 197 29.41 -7.36 2.31
N LEU A 198 28.59 -7.50 3.37
CA LEU A 198 28.37 -6.43 4.35
C LEU A 198 29.65 -5.99 5.05
N PHE A 199 30.49 -6.94 5.46
CA PHE A 199 31.73 -6.65 6.18
C PHE A 199 32.76 -5.98 5.26
N GLU A 200 32.85 -6.42 4.01
CA GLU A 200 33.65 -5.76 2.99
C GLU A 200 33.19 -4.31 2.78
N ALA A 201 31.88 -4.08 2.67
CA ALA A 201 31.32 -2.74 2.53
C ALA A 201 31.66 -1.84 3.74
N LEU A 202 31.46 -2.34 4.97
CA LEU A 202 31.82 -1.61 6.20
C LEU A 202 33.31 -1.23 6.24
N ARG A 203 34.21 -2.12 5.81
CA ARG A 203 35.66 -1.83 5.73
C ARG A 203 36.00 -0.85 4.61
N ASN A 204 35.23 -0.85 3.52
CA ASN A 204 35.40 0.04 2.38
C ASN A 204 34.84 1.45 2.63
N CYS A 205 34.08 1.65 3.70
CA CYS A 205 33.68 2.96 4.17
C CYS A 205 34.92 3.85 4.30
N THR A 206 35.02 4.89 3.44
CA THR A 206 36.26 5.65 3.21
C THR A 206 36.87 6.10 4.53
N ALA A 207 37.97 5.45 4.93
CA ALA A 207 38.51 5.51 6.28
C ALA A 207 38.70 6.96 6.78
N VAL A 208 37.85 7.38 7.72
CA VAL A 208 37.85 8.74 8.29
C VAL A 208 39.07 8.95 9.20
N ASP A 209 39.47 7.91 9.93
CA ASP A 209 40.75 7.82 10.67
C ASP A 209 41.00 6.36 11.16
N ALA A 210 42.10 6.16 11.90
CA ALA A 210 42.47 4.84 12.43
C ALA A 210 41.58 4.38 13.60
N GLU A 211 40.96 5.31 14.33
CA GLU A 211 40.00 4.96 15.39
C GLU A 211 38.72 4.41 14.76
N PHE A 212 38.18 5.08 13.74
CA PHE A 212 37.03 4.62 12.97
C PHE A 212 37.22 3.20 12.46
N SER A 213 38.36 2.93 11.82
CA SER A 213 38.68 1.59 11.30
C SER A 213 38.69 0.53 12.41
N ALA A 214 39.25 0.85 13.58
CA ALA A 214 39.25 -0.06 14.73
C ALA A 214 37.84 -0.31 15.28
N ARG A 215 36.95 0.69 15.25
CA ARG A 215 35.54 0.53 15.67
C ARG A 215 34.76 -0.33 14.69
N ILE A 216 35.00 -0.18 13.39
CA ILE A 216 34.38 -1.03 12.36
C ILE A 216 34.77 -2.49 12.56
N GLU A 217 36.03 -2.80 12.82
CA GLU A 217 36.42 -4.20 13.07
C GLU A 217 35.76 -4.77 14.33
N ILE A 218 35.61 -3.97 15.40
CA ILE A 218 34.87 -4.41 16.60
C ILE A 218 33.39 -4.68 16.25
N LEU A 219 32.75 -3.81 15.48
CA LEU A 219 31.38 -4.02 15.02
C LEU A 219 31.26 -5.31 14.20
N ILE A 220 32.20 -5.55 13.27
CA ILE A 220 32.23 -6.78 12.45
C ILE A 220 32.40 -8.02 13.35
N GLU A 221 33.27 -7.99 14.35
CA GLU A 221 33.42 -9.09 15.30
C GLU A 221 32.11 -9.39 16.04
N GLU A 222 31.37 -8.36 16.47
CA GLU A 222 30.07 -8.53 17.13
C GLU A 222 28.99 -9.06 16.18
N LEU A 223 28.95 -8.57 14.94
CA LEU A 223 28.01 -9.05 13.91
C LEU A 223 28.30 -10.50 13.52
N THR A 224 29.57 -10.89 13.44
CA THR A 224 30.00 -12.27 13.15
C THR A 224 29.40 -13.24 14.16
N VAL A 225 29.45 -12.90 15.46
CA VAL A 225 28.88 -13.73 16.54
C VAL A 225 27.37 -13.92 16.37
N ILE A 226 26.65 -12.89 15.90
CA ILE A 226 25.20 -12.98 15.67
C ILE A 226 24.91 -13.88 14.47
N LEU A 227 25.58 -13.64 13.34
CA LEU A 227 25.32 -14.30 12.06
C LEU A 227 25.77 -15.78 12.05
N GLU A 228 26.84 -16.14 12.76
CA GLU A 228 27.27 -17.54 12.90
C GLU A 228 26.47 -18.32 13.96
N SER A 229 25.61 -17.64 14.73
CA SER A 229 24.83 -18.28 15.79
C SER A 229 23.87 -19.32 15.22
N THR A 230 23.92 -20.53 15.76
CA THR A 230 22.95 -21.60 15.44
C THR A 230 21.75 -21.62 16.38
N THR A 231 21.70 -20.71 17.36
CA THR A 231 20.60 -20.63 18.33
C THR A 231 19.50 -19.68 17.88
N TYR A 232 19.79 -18.78 16.94
CA TYR A 232 18.85 -17.79 16.45
C TYR A 232 18.32 -18.19 15.08
N SER A 233 17.04 -17.94 14.83
CA SER A 233 16.50 -17.94 13.47
C SER A 233 17.15 -16.82 12.67
N TYR A 234 17.17 -16.95 11.34
CA TYR A 234 17.68 -15.89 10.46
C TYR A 234 16.97 -14.54 10.72
N SER A 235 15.65 -14.56 10.85
CA SER A 235 14.85 -13.37 11.12
C SER A 235 15.26 -12.68 12.43
N TYR A 236 15.47 -13.46 13.50
CA TYR A 236 15.91 -12.90 14.77
C TYR A 236 17.37 -12.44 14.74
N GLN A 237 18.24 -13.06 13.92
CA GLN A 237 19.58 -12.53 13.67
C GLN A 237 19.49 -11.12 13.05
N MET A 238 18.58 -10.87 12.10
CA MET A 238 18.42 -9.55 11.50
C MET A 238 17.96 -8.50 12.51
N VAL A 239 17.07 -8.86 13.45
CA VAL A 239 16.68 -8.00 14.58
C VAL A 239 17.92 -7.60 15.41
N LEU A 240 18.74 -8.57 15.79
CA LEU A 240 19.94 -8.31 16.59
C LEU A 240 20.98 -7.48 15.82
N VAL A 241 21.12 -7.70 14.50
CA VAL A 241 21.98 -6.90 13.62
C VAL A 241 21.52 -5.43 13.63
N TYR A 242 20.21 -5.16 13.50
CA TYR A 242 19.67 -3.81 13.59
C TYR A 242 19.98 -3.17 14.95
N GLU A 243 19.71 -3.86 16.05
CA GLU A 243 19.99 -3.36 17.41
C GLU A 243 21.47 -3.01 17.60
N LYS A 244 22.38 -3.77 16.97
CA LYS A 244 23.82 -3.47 16.97
C LYS A 244 24.14 -2.19 16.21
N PHE A 245 23.53 -1.96 15.06
CA PHE A 245 23.73 -0.69 14.36
C PHE A 245 23.15 0.49 15.12
N VAL A 246 21.98 0.37 15.72
CA VAL A 246 21.39 1.42 16.56
C VAL A 246 22.32 1.78 17.71
N ALA A 247 22.84 0.79 18.43
CA ALA A 247 23.81 1.01 19.50
C ALA A 247 25.10 1.67 19.00
N PHE A 248 25.62 1.22 17.85
CA PHE A 248 26.81 1.78 17.23
C PHE A 248 26.60 3.25 16.81
N PHE A 249 25.50 3.58 16.14
CA PHE A 249 25.18 4.95 15.74
C PHE A 249 24.87 5.87 16.92
N ALA A 250 24.31 5.34 18.01
CA ALA A 250 24.13 6.11 19.24
C ALA A 250 25.48 6.47 19.91
N GLU A 251 26.45 5.56 19.91
CA GLU A 251 27.77 5.78 20.49
C GLU A 251 28.70 6.60 19.58
N TYR A 252 28.60 6.40 18.26
CA TYR A 252 29.49 6.98 17.25
C TYR A 252 28.72 7.77 16.17
N SER A 253 27.83 8.65 16.61
CA SER A 253 26.90 9.37 15.73
C SER A 253 27.56 10.15 14.60
N GLN A 254 28.82 10.58 14.77
CA GLN A 254 29.60 11.28 13.74
C GLN A 254 29.89 10.44 12.49
N TYR A 255 29.78 9.11 12.56
CA TYR A 255 30.05 8.22 11.44
C TYR A 255 28.77 7.75 10.71
N THR A 256 27.59 8.02 11.26
CA THR A 256 26.30 7.52 10.76
C THR A 256 26.11 7.81 9.27
N THR A 257 26.18 9.08 8.85
CA THR A 257 25.99 9.47 7.44
C THR A 257 26.97 8.77 6.51
N VAL A 258 28.25 8.73 6.91
CA VAL A 258 29.32 8.12 6.10
C VAL A 258 29.14 6.60 5.96
N ILE A 259 28.57 5.93 6.96
CA ILE A 259 28.26 4.50 6.90
C ILE A 259 27.02 4.27 6.04
N LEU A 260 25.93 5.03 6.24
CA LEU A 260 24.67 4.87 5.49
C LEU A 260 24.85 5.07 3.98
N GLU A 261 25.79 5.92 3.57
CA GLU A 261 26.11 6.20 2.16
C GLU A 261 26.99 5.13 1.48
N VAL A 262 27.54 4.17 2.23
CA VAL A 262 28.40 3.12 1.66
C VAL A 262 27.65 2.29 0.65
N GLU A 263 28.27 2.05 -0.51
CA GLU A 263 27.79 1.10 -1.49
C GLU A 263 28.12 -0.35 -1.06
N ILE A 264 27.11 -1.20 -1.08
CA ILE A 264 27.19 -2.65 -0.92
C ILE A 264 27.10 -3.27 -2.31
N GLU A 265 28.18 -3.93 -2.74
CA GLU A 265 28.30 -4.49 -4.09
C GLU A 265 27.14 -5.46 -4.38
N GLY A 266 26.44 -5.22 -5.50
CA GLY A 266 25.32 -6.06 -5.94
C GLY A 266 24.04 -5.94 -5.11
N TYR A 267 23.95 -4.97 -4.19
CA TYR A 267 22.78 -4.79 -3.32
C TYR A 267 22.20 -3.36 -3.37
N GLY A 268 23.03 -2.33 -3.21
CA GLY A 268 22.58 -0.95 -3.06
C GLY A 268 23.41 -0.19 -2.03
N SER A 269 22.81 0.73 -1.28
CA SER A 269 23.50 1.41 -0.18
C SER A 269 23.40 0.63 1.14
N PHE A 270 24.21 1.02 2.13
CA PHE A 270 24.06 0.54 3.49
C PHE A 270 22.76 1.03 4.13
N SER A 271 22.27 2.24 3.82
CA SER A 271 20.95 2.73 4.27
C SER A 271 19.83 1.76 3.93
N SER A 272 19.84 1.32 2.68
CA SER A 272 19.00 0.28 2.13
C SER A 272 19.06 -1.05 2.92
N PHE A 273 20.26 -1.50 3.31
CA PHE A 273 20.39 -2.68 4.17
C PHE A 273 19.86 -2.43 5.58
N TYR A 274 20.15 -1.25 6.13
CA TYR A 274 19.68 -0.79 7.43
C TYR A 274 18.14 -0.75 7.51
N GLU A 275 17.47 -0.31 6.45
CA GLU A 275 16.00 -0.31 6.33
C GLU A 275 15.40 -1.73 6.33
N VAL A 276 16.04 -2.69 5.66
CA VAL A 276 15.57 -4.09 5.69
C VAL A 276 15.68 -4.66 7.11
N VAL A 277 16.83 -4.51 7.77
CA VAL A 277 16.99 -5.02 9.14
C VAL A 277 16.13 -4.25 10.15
N TYR A 278 15.84 -2.98 9.90
CA TYR A 278 14.86 -2.20 10.67
C TYR A 278 13.45 -2.80 10.55
N ASN A 279 13.03 -3.21 9.34
CA ASN A 279 11.72 -3.85 9.16
C ASN A 279 11.62 -5.21 9.88
N TYR A 280 12.69 -6.01 9.93
CA TYR A 280 12.73 -7.19 10.80
C TYR A 280 12.51 -6.82 12.28
N TRP A 281 13.15 -5.75 12.74
CA TRP A 281 12.99 -5.27 14.11
C TRP A 281 11.58 -4.73 14.37
N LEU A 282 10.96 -4.02 13.43
CA LEU A 282 9.58 -3.52 13.54
C LEU A 282 8.59 -4.67 13.72
N VAL A 283 8.64 -5.67 12.85
CA VAL A 283 7.77 -6.85 12.94
C VAL A 283 7.96 -7.58 14.27
N PHE A 284 9.20 -7.77 14.72
CA PHE A 284 9.48 -8.39 16.01
C PHE A 284 8.93 -7.58 17.21
N ASN A 285 8.81 -6.26 17.07
CA ASN A 285 8.44 -5.34 18.15
C ASN A 285 7.03 -4.74 18.01
N PHE A 286 6.11 -5.38 17.28
CA PHE A 286 4.72 -4.92 17.23
C PHE A 286 4.08 -4.69 18.61
N GLU A 287 4.49 -5.46 19.62
CA GLU A 287 4.03 -5.27 21.00
C GLU A 287 4.32 -3.86 21.54
N VAL A 288 5.40 -3.20 21.10
CA VAL A 288 5.70 -1.82 21.50
C VAL A 288 4.62 -0.85 21.00
N ALA A 289 4.12 -1.06 19.77
CA ALA A 289 3.10 -0.20 19.18
C ALA A 289 1.69 -0.50 19.69
N VAL A 290 1.30 -1.78 19.70
CA VAL A 290 -0.09 -2.21 19.93
C VAL A 290 -0.31 -3.01 21.21
N GLY A 291 0.73 -3.26 22.00
CA GLY A 291 0.65 -4.02 23.25
C GLY A 291 0.04 -3.26 24.42
N GLY A 292 0.08 -3.88 25.61
CA GLY A 292 -0.42 -3.29 26.84
C GLY A 292 -1.94 -3.21 26.95
N SER A 293 -2.42 -2.48 27.96
CA SER A 293 -3.85 -2.15 28.08
C SER A 293 -4.25 -1.11 27.03
N ALA A 294 -5.52 -1.05 26.62
CA ALA A 294 -5.97 -0.09 25.62
C ALA A 294 -5.64 1.37 25.99
N SER A 295 -5.66 1.72 27.28
CA SER A 295 -5.29 3.05 27.77
C SER A 295 -3.78 3.33 27.80
N GLU A 296 -2.95 2.29 27.77
CA GLU A 296 -1.48 2.39 27.81
C GLU A 296 -0.86 2.09 26.43
N CYS A 297 -1.64 1.63 25.46
CA CYS A 297 -1.19 1.35 24.11
C CYS A 297 -0.69 2.63 23.42
N GLU A 298 0.56 2.63 22.96
CA GLU A 298 1.23 3.79 22.37
C GLU A 298 0.52 4.27 21.10
N LEU A 299 0.09 3.36 20.22
CA LEU A 299 -0.70 3.71 19.05
C LEU A 299 -1.99 4.48 19.42
N ILE A 300 -2.73 4.01 20.43
CA ILE A 300 -3.96 4.66 20.88
C ILE A 300 -3.65 6.04 21.48
N GLN A 301 -2.58 6.19 22.26
CA GLN A 301 -2.15 7.47 22.82
C GLN A 301 -1.74 8.47 21.72
N THR A 302 -1.00 8.01 20.72
CA THR A 302 -0.57 8.81 19.56
C THR A 302 -1.78 9.33 18.77
N LEU A 303 -2.72 8.46 18.41
CA LEU A 303 -3.94 8.85 17.70
C LEU A 303 -4.84 9.74 18.55
N THR A 304 -4.90 9.51 19.86
CA THR A 304 -5.63 10.36 20.81
C THR A 304 -5.09 11.78 20.81
N THR A 305 -3.77 11.91 20.95
CA THR A 305 -3.09 13.20 20.92
C THR A 305 -3.35 13.93 19.60
N CYS A 306 -3.38 13.20 18.49
CA CYS A 306 -3.66 13.76 17.17
C CYS A 306 -5.06 14.38 17.09
N TYR A 307 -6.13 13.67 17.52
CA TYR A 307 -7.48 14.24 17.42
C TYR A 307 -7.77 15.36 18.44
N GLU A 308 -7.08 15.36 19.58
CA GLU A 308 -7.20 16.42 20.57
C GLU A 308 -6.46 17.69 20.14
N ASN A 309 -5.43 17.56 19.33
CA ASN A 309 -4.65 18.69 18.84
C ASN A 309 -5.43 19.49 17.77
N ALA A 310 -5.68 20.76 18.09
CA ALA A 310 -6.43 21.65 17.20
C ALA A 310 -5.73 21.93 15.85
N SER A 311 -4.42 21.70 15.75
CA SER A 311 -3.64 21.91 14.52
C SER A 311 -3.59 20.70 13.58
N SER A 312 -4.01 19.51 14.03
CA SER A 312 -3.90 18.28 13.24
C SER A 312 -4.98 18.11 12.18
N GLY A 313 -5.88 19.09 12.03
CA GLY A 313 -6.94 19.07 11.03
C GLY A 313 -8.18 19.85 11.48
N SER A 314 -9.15 19.90 10.57
CA SER A 314 -10.51 20.39 10.80
C SER A 314 -11.24 19.62 11.90
N THR A 315 -12.34 20.20 12.39
CA THR A 315 -13.19 19.54 13.40
C THR A 315 -13.76 18.21 12.91
N SER A 316 -14.01 18.07 11.60
CA SER A 316 -14.54 16.83 11.02
C SER A 316 -13.50 15.73 11.03
N GLU A 317 -12.29 16.02 10.54
CA GLU A 317 -11.17 15.07 10.50
C GLU A 317 -10.84 14.56 11.91
N ARG A 318 -10.73 15.46 12.87
CA ARG A 318 -10.47 15.07 14.27
C ARG A 318 -11.60 14.22 14.86
N ALA A 319 -12.86 14.48 14.53
CA ALA A 319 -13.97 13.63 14.98
C ALA A 319 -13.89 12.20 14.42
N GLN A 320 -13.34 12.03 13.22
CA GLN A 320 -13.18 10.72 12.58
C GLN A 320 -11.99 9.94 13.15
N ILE A 321 -10.86 10.58 13.45
CA ILE A 321 -9.77 9.92 14.21
C ILE A 321 -10.29 9.47 15.57
N LYS A 322 -11.10 10.31 16.22
CA LYS A 322 -11.72 9.94 17.49
C LYS A 322 -12.59 8.68 17.36
N GLU A 323 -13.37 8.55 16.29
CA GLU A 323 -14.15 7.33 16.03
C GLU A 323 -13.26 6.10 15.84
N LEU A 324 -12.17 6.22 15.07
CA LEU A 324 -11.18 5.16 14.93
C LEU A 324 -10.59 4.76 16.28
N VAL A 325 -10.17 5.73 17.09
CA VAL A 325 -9.65 5.50 18.46
C VAL A 325 -10.67 4.79 19.33
N GLU A 326 -11.94 5.20 19.31
CA GLU A 326 -13.00 4.55 20.10
C GLU A 326 -13.20 3.08 19.69
N LYS A 327 -13.14 2.79 18.38
CA LYS A 327 -13.19 1.40 17.86
C LYS A 327 -11.99 0.57 18.30
N LEU A 328 -10.78 1.11 18.13
CA LEU A 328 -9.53 0.43 18.51
C LEU A 328 -9.50 0.15 20.02
N THR A 329 -9.84 1.15 20.83
CA THR A 329 -9.88 1.03 22.30
C THR A 329 -10.82 -0.09 22.72
N THR A 330 -12.04 -0.11 22.18
CA THR A 330 -13.03 -1.14 22.49
C THR A 330 -12.52 -2.54 22.13
N TYR A 331 -11.88 -2.70 20.97
CA TYR A 331 -11.32 -3.98 20.56
C TYR A 331 -10.15 -4.41 21.45
N TYR A 332 -9.23 -3.50 21.74
CA TYR A 332 -8.01 -3.76 22.51
C TYR A 332 -8.31 -4.03 23.99
N GLU A 333 -9.42 -3.54 24.53
CA GLU A 333 -9.91 -3.94 25.86
C GLU A 333 -10.28 -5.43 25.93
N SER A 334 -10.73 -6.01 24.81
CA SER A 334 -11.22 -7.39 24.74
C SER A 334 -10.23 -8.41 24.16
N ASN A 335 -9.23 -7.95 23.41
CA ASN A 335 -8.20 -8.77 22.77
C ASN A 335 -6.83 -8.29 23.20
N THR A 336 -5.94 -9.20 23.60
CA THR A 336 -4.56 -8.89 24.02
C THR A 336 -3.49 -9.46 23.10
N GLU A 337 -3.86 -10.30 22.15
CA GLU A 337 -2.95 -10.89 21.17
C GLU A 337 -2.44 -9.79 20.22
N VAL A 338 -1.12 -9.68 20.09
CA VAL A 338 -0.46 -8.58 19.39
C VAL A 338 -0.72 -8.67 17.89
N GLU A 339 -0.59 -9.85 17.29
CA GLU A 339 -0.80 -10.05 15.85
C GLU A 339 -2.21 -9.64 15.43
N VAL A 340 -3.20 -10.10 16.20
CA VAL A 340 -4.62 -9.81 15.98
C VAL A 340 -4.93 -8.31 16.14
N ARG A 341 -4.22 -7.62 17.04
CA ARG A 341 -4.36 -6.17 17.22
C ARG A 341 -3.78 -5.39 16.04
N VAL A 342 -2.60 -5.75 15.55
CA VAL A 342 -2.01 -5.10 14.36
C VAL A 342 -2.90 -5.31 13.15
N GLU A 343 -3.33 -6.54 12.88
CA GLU A 343 -4.24 -6.87 11.78
C GLU A 343 -5.54 -6.03 11.86
N TYR A 344 -6.16 -5.98 13.05
CA TYR A 344 -7.36 -5.19 13.26
C TYR A 344 -7.12 -3.70 13.03
N PHE A 345 -6.01 -3.14 13.52
CA PHE A 345 -5.66 -1.75 13.27
C PHE A 345 -5.51 -1.48 11.77
N VAL A 346 -4.71 -2.27 11.06
CA VAL A 346 -4.44 -2.08 9.63
C VAL A 346 -5.74 -2.17 8.82
N ALA A 347 -6.60 -3.15 9.11
CA ALA A 347 -7.91 -3.28 8.46
C ALA A 347 -8.82 -2.08 8.72
N GLN A 348 -8.97 -1.67 9.98
CA GLN A 348 -9.82 -0.52 10.34
C GLN A 348 -9.27 0.79 9.77
N PHE A 349 -7.95 0.92 9.70
CA PHE A 349 -7.29 2.08 9.15
C PHE A 349 -7.43 2.14 7.61
N TYR A 350 -7.34 1.00 6.93
CA TYR A 350 -7.61 0.91 5.48
C TYR A 350 -9.06 1.26 5.15
N GLU A 351 -10.02 0.70 5.89
CA GLU A 351 -11.44 1.06 5.78
C GLU A 351 -11.67 2.56 5.99
N TRP A 352 -10.97 3.14 6.96
CA TRP A 352 -11.06 4.54 7.27
C TRP A 352 -10.47 5.43 6.16
N LEU A 353 -9.33 5.05 5.56
CA LEU A 353 -8.72 5.75 4.42
C LEU A 353 -9.60 5.69 3.17
N ILE A 354 -10.28 4.56 2.93
CA ILE A 354 -11.21 4.41 1.81
C ILE A 354 -12.36 5.43 1.85
N ILE A 355 -12.86 5.73 3.04
CA ILE A 355 -14.10 6.49 3.20
C ILE A 355 -13.84 8.00 3.11
N GLN A 356 -12.58 8.43 3.21
CA GLN A 356 -12.25 9.80 3.55
C GLN A 356 -11.10 10.37 2.70
N GLU A 357 -11.24 11.60 2.22
CA GLU A 357 -10.21 12.35 1.48
C GLU A 357 -9.21 12.99 2.47
N TRP A 358 -8.31 12.21 3.07
CA TRP A 358 -7.30 12.69 4.01
C TRP A 358 -6.05 13.25 3.32
N SER A 359 -5.32 14.14 4.03
CA SER A 359 -3.85 14.13 3.95
C SER A 359 -3.34 12.91 4.70
N VAL A 360 -3.17 11.79 3.97
CA VAL A 360 -2.49 10.56 4.41
C VAL A 360 -1.22 10.88 5.22
N GLU A 361 -0.52 11.95 4.80
CA GLU A 361 0.62 12.56 5.47
C GLU A 361 0.48 12.75 6.99
N ILE A 362 -0.60 13.37 7.46
CA ILE A 362 -0.71 13.74 8.87
C ILE A 362 -0.72 12.51 9.75
N ILE A 363 -1.39 11.42 9.32
CA ILE A 363 -1.45 10.20 10.12
C ILE A 363 -0.18 9.37 9.95
N PHE A 364 0.31 9.24 8.71
CA PHE A 364 1.49 8.43 8.42
C PHE A 364 2.72 8.92 9.17
N SER A 365 2.84 10.24 9.36
CA SER A 365 3.94 10.86 10.10
C SER A 365 3.81 10.84 11.63
N LEU A 366 2.72 10.30 12.19
CA LEU A 366 2.56 10.27 13.65
C LEU A 366 3.54 9.28 14.29
N GLU A 367 4.38 9.79 15.18
CA GLU A 367 5.34 9.01 15.97
C GLU A 367 4.65 8.17 17.05
N ILE A 368 4.91 6.87 17.03
CA ILE A 368 4.59 5.88 18.05
C ILE A 368 5.84 5.70 18.90
N GLN A 369 5.75 6.11 20.17
CA GLN A 369 6.92 6.22 21.03
C GLN A 369 7.62 4.85 21.20
N GLY A 370 8.91 4.83 20.83
CA GLY A 370 9.75 3.64 20.97
C GLY A 370 9.61 2.60 19.85
N TYR A 371 8.80 2.87 18.82
CA TYR A 371 8.59 1.98 17.68
C TYR A 371 9.02 2.62 16.35
N GLY A 372 8.45 3.79 16.02
CA GLY A 372 8.57 4.42 14.71
C GLY A 372 7.27 5.18 14.42
N THR A 373 6.94 5.38 13.17
CA THR A 373 5.70 6.06 12.76
C THR A 373 4.52 5.09 12.58
N VAL A 374 3.31 5.63 12.43
CA VAL A 374 2.14 4.85 12.00
C VAL A 374 2.37 4.23 10.62
N TYR A 375 3.08 4.91 9.73
CA TYR A 375 3.46 4.35 8.44
C TYR A 375 4.38 3.14 8.59
N ASP A 376 5.38 3.20 9.48
CA ASP A 376 6.26 2.06 9.76
C ASP A 376 5.49 0.84 10.28
N LEU A 377 4.45 1.05 11.09
CA LEU A 377 3.57 -0.04 11.55
C LEU A 377 2.83 -0.71 10.39
N ILE A 378 2.30 0.08 9.45
CA ILE A 378 1.58 -0.44 8.28
C ILE A 378 2.54 -1.17 7.33
N ILE A 379 3.68 -0.56 7.01
CA ILE A 379 4.66 -1.17 6.11
C ILE A 379 5.21 -2.46 6.71
N ALA A 380 5.54 -2.50 7.99
CA ALA A 380 6.01 -3.72 8.64
C ALA A 380 4.98 -4.86 8.54
N TYR A 381 3.70 -4.57 8.79
CA TYR A 381 2.61 -5.55 8.64
C TYR A 381 2.46 -6.05 7.20
N VAL A 382 2.40 -5.13 6.24
CA VAL A 382 2.27 -5.46 4.81
C VAL A 382 3.47 -6.29 4.36
N TRP A 383 4.67 -5.88 4.75
CA TRP A 383 5.91 -6.55 4.39
C TRP A 383 6.01 -7.95 4.99
N GLU A 384 5.62 -8.16 6.26
CA GLU A 384 5.55 -9.49 6.88
C GLU A 384 4.61 -10.43 6.10
N HIS A 385 3.43 -9.94 5.72
CA HIS A 385 2.45 -10.70 4.96
C HIS A 385 2.98 -11.10 3.57
N HIS A 386 3.64 -10.18 2.86
CA HIS A 386 4.27 -10.45 1.56
C HIS A 386 5.46 -11.41 1.64
N CYS A 387 6.22 -11.38 2.73
CA CYS A 387 7.37 -12.26 2.93
C CYS A 387 6.97 -13.68 3.36
N GLY A 388 5.67 -13.97 3.47
CA GLY A 388 5.15 -15.30 3.80
C GLY A 388 5.15 -15.63 5.29
N CYS A 389 4.94 -14.61 6.13
CA CYS A 389 5.01 -14.66 7.60
C CYS A 389 6.43 -14.95 8.11
N ILE A 390 7.02 -13.95 8.77
CA ILE A 390 8.41 -14.02 9.21
C ILE A 390 8.51 -14.90 10.47
N ASP A 391 9.16 -16.05 10.34
CA ASP A 391 9.39 -16.94 11.47
C ASP A 391 10.61 -16.48 12.28
N PHE A 392 10.37 -16.00 13.51
CA PHE A 392 11.43 -15.65 14.46
C PHE A 392 11.89 -16.86 15.30
N GLY A 393 11.26 -18.02 15.15
CA GLY A 393 11.49 -19.21 15.97
C GLY A 393 10.89 -19.09 17.37
N GLU A 394 10.84 -20.21 18.11
CA GLU A 394 10.43 -20.17 19.51
C GLU A 394 11.43 -19.34 20.33
N SER A 395 11.01 -18.15 20.75
CA SER A 395 11.69 -17.39 21.79
C SER A 395 11.68 -18.21 23.08
N THR A 396 12.83 -18.73 23.52
CA THR A 396 12.95 -19.43 24.81
C THR A 396 12.94 -18.46 25.99
N THR A 397 11.92 -17.62 26.07
CA THR A 397 11.52 -16.93 27.29
C THR A 397 9.99 -16.82 27.33
N THR A 398 9.29 -17.94 27.53
CA THR A 398 8.00 -17.98 28.25
C THR A 398 7.77 -19.41 28.73
N GLU A 399 7.53 -19.58 30.04
CA GLU A 399 7.11 -20.85 30.64
C GLU A 399 5.78 -21.29 30.04
N ALA A 400 5.80 -22.44 29.36
CA ALA A 400 4.61 -23.14 28.92
C ALA A 400 3.72 -23.53 30.11
N LEU A 401 2.43 -23.21 30.00
CA LEU A 401 1.37 -23.91 30.72
C LEU A 401 0.42 -24.52 29.69
N GLU A 402 0.65 -25.80 29.41
CA GLU A 402 -0.26 -26.69 28.70
C GLU A 402 -1.64 -26.72 29.37
N SER A 403 -2.70 -26.79 28.56
CA SER A 403 -3.86 -27.62 28.89
C SER A 403 -4.65 -28.02 27.65
N THR A 404 -4.52 -29.29 27.29
CA THR A 404 -5.32 -30.04 26.31
C THR A 404 -6.78 -30.21 26.77
N THR A 405 -7.77 -30.13 25.86
CA THR A 405 -8.82 -31.17 25.71
C THR A 405 -9.65 -30.98 24.44
N VAL A 406 -9.95 -32.12 23.82
CA VAL A 406 -10.68 -32.36 22.56
C VAL A 406 -12.18 -32.53 22.84
N GLU A 407 -13.07 -32.12 21.94
CA GLU A 407 -14.25 -32.92 21.58
C GLU A 407 -14.82 -32.57 20.20
N VAL A 408 -15.15 -33.63 19.45
CA VAL A 408 -15.67 -33.65 18.08
C VAL A 408 -17.15 -33.99 18.14
N GLU A 409 -18.01 -33.20 17.48
CA GLU A 409 -19.37 -33.64 17.15
C GLU A 409 -19.72 -33.39 15.68
N THR A 410 -19.98 -34.48 14.98
CA THR A 410 -20.64 -34.56 13.66
C THR A 410 -22.14 -34.31 13.78
N SER A 411 -22.72 -33.50 12.88
CA SER A 411 -24.17 -33.43 12.68
C SER A 411 -24.53 -33.32 11.19
N THR A 412 -25.38 -34.24 10.72
CA THR A 412 -25.97 -34.29 9.37
C THR A 412 -27.39 -33.73 9.38
N VAL A 413 -27.79 -32.94 8.37
CA VAL A 413 -29.15 -32.39 8.20
C VAL A 413 -29.74 -32.86 6.85
N PRO A 414 -31.06 -33.17 6.76
CA PRO A 414 -31.71 -33.67 5.54
C PRO A 414 -32.20 -32.54 4.61
N VAL A 415 -32.38 -32.88 3.33
CA VAL A 415 -32.88 -32.00 2.27
C VAL A 415 -34.41 -32.13 2.12
N GLU A 416 -35.14 -31.02 2.24
CA GLU A 416 -36.55 -30.89 1.82
C GLU A 416 -36.67 -29.92 0.63
N THR A 417 -37.44 -30.32 -0.39
CA THR A 417 -37.83 -29.51 -1.54
C THR A 417 -39.03 -28.63 -1.22
N THR A 418 -38.87 -27.30 -1.24
CA THR A 418 -39.93 -26.30 -1.06
C THR A 418 -40.19 -25.52 -2.35
N THR A 419 -41.47 -25.31 -2.67
CA THR A 419 -41.96 -24.37 -3.68
C THR A 419 -41.73 -22.93 -3.20
N HIS A 420 -40.96 -22.12 -3.94
CA HIS A 420 -40.61 -20.75 -3.55
C HIS A 420 -41.82 -19.80 -3.70
N ALA A 421 -42.30 -19.27 -2.58
CA ALA A 421 -43.30 -18.20 -2.56
C ALA A 421 -42.60 -16.83 -2.75
N THR A 422 -43.06 -16.04 -3.72
CA THR A 422 -42.53 -14.69 -3.99
C THR A 422 -42.88 -13.74 -2.84
N GLY A 423 -41.88 -13.12 -2.23
CA GLY A 423 -41.99 -12.05 -1.24
C GLY A 423 -42.24 -12.54 0.19
N ASP A 424 -41.84 -13.77 0.51
CA ASP A 424 -42.04 -14.36 1.83
C ASP A 424 -40.98 -13.88 2.83
N CYS A 425 -41.38 -12.98 3.75
CA CYS A 425 -40.49 -12.47 4.80
C CYS A 425 -39.91 -13.56 5.72
N SER A 426 -40.47 -14.78 5.75
CA SER A 426 -39.87 -15.88 6.51
C SER A 426 -38.56 -16.40 5.91
N THR A 427 -38.26 -16.03 4.65
CA THR A 427 -37.05 -16.42 3.90
C THR A 427 -36.11 -15.24 3.63
N VAL A 428 -36.43 -14.03 4.12
CA VAL A 428 -35.69 -12.79 3.79
C VAL A 428 -34.24 -12.81 4.27
N LEU A 429 -33.97 -13.50 5.39
CA LEU A 429 -32.62 -13.60 5.95
C LEU A 429 -31.68 -14.43 5.06
N ASP A 430 -32.22 -15.28 4.20
CA ASP A 430 -31.40 -16.11 3.29
C ASP A 430 -30.79 -15.27 2.16
N LEU A 431 -31.36 -14.10 1.86
CA LEU A 431 -30.91 -13.22 0.77
C LEU A 431 -29.59 -12.52 1.04
N VAL A 432 -29.22 -12.39 2.31
CA VAL A 432 -27.99 -11.73 2.78
C VAL A 432 -26.92 -12.74 3.21
N ILE A 433 -27.09 -14.02 2.85
CA ILE A 433 -26.12 -15.08 3.14
C ILE A 433 -25.10 -15.15 2.00
N PHE A 434 -23.82 -15.13 2.36
CA PHE A 434 -22.74 -15.38 1.41
C PHE A 434 -22.75 -16.82 0.93
N GLN A 435 -22.82 -16.96 -0.39
CA GLN A 435 -22.65 -18.22 -1.12
C GLN A 435 -21.65 -17.95 -2.24
N ASN A 436 -20.50 -18.62 -2.22
CA ASN A 436 -19.39 -18.37 -3.17
C ASN A 436 -18.96 -16.89 -3.26
N ASN A 437 -18.77 -16.25 -2.10
CA ASN A 437 -18.30 -14.86 -1.95
C ASN A 437 -19.26 -13.76 -2.45
N ILE A 438 -20.54 -14.08 -2.70
CA ILE A 438 -21.57 -13.09 -3.00
C ILE A 438 -22.91 -13.49 -2.36
N THR A 439 -23.78 -12.52 -2.10
CA THR A 439 -25.16 -12.77 -1.62
C THR A 439 -26.14 -12.73 -2.79
N ASP A 440 -27.30 -13.38 -2.64
CA ASP A 440 -28.39 -13.30 -3.63
C ASP A 440 -28.86 -11.84 -3.84
N LEU A 441 -28.81 -11.01 -2.78
CA LEU A 441 -29.12 -9.59 -2.85
C LEU A 441 -28.06 -8.79 -3.61
N SER A 442 -26.77 -8.93 -3.27
CA SER A 442 -25.67 -8.25 -3.95
C SER A 442 -25.59 -8.66 -5.43
N TRP A 443 -25.76 -9.94 -5.74
CA TRP A 443 -25.84 -10.41 -7.13
C TRP A 443 -27.02 -9.77 -7.89
N SER A 444 -28.18 -9.65 -7.25
CA SER A 444 -29.36 -9.05 -7.88
C SER A 444 -29.20 -7.55 -8.16
N ILE A 445 -28.42 -6.86 -7.31
CA ILE A 445 -28.05 -5.46 -7.50
C ILE A 445 -27.14 -5.33 -8.72
N ASP A 446 -26.06 -6.13 -8.80
CA ASP A 446 -25.12 -6.12 -9.94
C ASP A 446 -25.87 -6.30 -11.27
N GLN A 447 -26.80 -7.26 -11.32
CA GLN A 447 -27.61 -7.52 -12.52
C GLN A 447 -28.54 -6.37 -12.89
N ALA A 448 -29.05 -5.62 -11.92
CA ALA A 448 -29.87 -4.44 -12.21
C ALA A 448 -29.04 -3.30 -12.81
N GLN A 449 -27.80 -3.12 -12.33
CA GLN A 449 -26.90 -2.07 -12.79
C GLN A 449 -26.45 -2.22 -14.24
N GLU A 450 -26.47 -3.43 -14.81
CA GLU A 450 -26.19 -3.64 -16.24
C GLU A 450 -27.12 -2.81 -17.15
N SER A 451 -28.30 -2.43 -16.65
CA SER A 451 -29.29 -1.62 -17.38
C SER A 451 -29.23 -0.12 -17.07
N TRP A 452 -28.38 0.31 -16.14
CA TRP A 452 -28.30 1.69 -15.65
C TRP A 452 -27.31 2.53 -16.47
N ASN A 453 -27.50 3.85 -16.46
CA ASN A 453 -26.51 4.77 -17.02
C ASN A 453 -25.38 5.09 -16.03
N SER A 454 -24.27 5.64 -16.53
CA SER A 454 -23.07 5.92 -15.72
C SER A 454 -23.33 6.83 -14.51
N THR A 455 -24.28 7.77 -14.60
CA THR A 455 -24.64 8.64 -13.49
C THR A 455 -25.44 7.91 -12.41
N GLU A 456 -26.28 6.96 -12.78
CA GLU A 456 -27.02 6.11 -11.83
C GLU A 456 -26.07 5.17 -11.09
N ILE A 457 -25.17 4.50 -11.80
CA ILE A 457 -24.13 3.62 -11.23
C ILE A 457 -23.24 4.42 -10.27
N GLN A 458 -22.69 5.56 -10.71
CA GLN A 458 -21.80 6.38 -9.86
C GLN A 458 -22.50 6.88 -8.58
N ARG A 459 -23.79 7.19 -8.65
CA ARG A 459 -24.57 7.64 -7.47
C ARG A 459 -24.92 6.52 -6.50
N PHE A 460 -24.98 5.29 -6.98
CA PHE A 460 -25.34 4.13 -6.17
C PHE A 460 -24.12 3.32 -5.70
N ALA A 461 -22.96 3.47 -6.34
CA ALA A 461 -21.71 2.75 -6.01
C ALA A 461 -21.32 2.84 -4.53
N ALA A 462 -21.45 4.02 -3.91
CA ALA A 462 -21.17 4.19 -2.48
C ALA A 462 -22.16 3.43 -1.56
N TYR A 463 -23.36 3.11 -2.05
CA TYR A 463 -24.41 2.42 -1.31
C TYR A 463 -24.37 0.91 -1.50
N GLU A 464 -24.12 0.45 -2.72
CA GLU A 464 -23.74 -0.93 -3.00
C GLU A 464 -22.56 -1.37 -2.13
N LYS A 465 -21.53 -0.53 -2.04
CA LYS A 465 -20.38 -0.75 -1.16
C LYS A 465 -20.78 -0.87 0.32
N ARG A 466 -21.73 -0.05 0.80
CA ARG A 466 -22.25 -0.13 2.17
C ARG A 466 -23.08 -1.39 2.41
N ILE A 467 -23.85 -1.81 1.43
CA ILE A 467 -24.64 -3.05 1.49
C ILE A 467 -23.70 -4.23 1.62
N PHE A 468 -22.70 -4.34 0.74
CA PHE A 468 -21.70 -5.40 0.78
C PHE A 468 -20.96 -5.46 2.12
N VAL A 469 -20.51 -4.31 2.65
CA VAL A 469 -19.83 -4.22 3.95
C VAL A 469 -20.71 -4.69 5.11
N VAL A 470 -22.00 -4.33 5.09
CA VAL A 470 -22.93 -4.79 6.11
C VAL A 470 -23.18 -6.29 5.99
N GLU A 471 -23.31 -6.79 4.76
CA GLU A 471 -23.50 -8.21 4.48
C GLU A 471 -22.28 -9.04 4.92
N SER A 472 -21.07 -8.55 4.69
CA SER A 472 -19.81 -9.26 4.96
C SER A 472 -19.41 -9.26 6.44
N ASN A 473 -20.21 -8.64 7.32
CA ASN A 473 -19.94 -8.60 8.74
C ASN A 473 -20.17 -9.97 9.40
N THR A 474 -19.10 -10.72 9.61
CA THR A 474 -19.10 -12.07 10.22
C THR A 474 -19.38 -12.07 11.72
N THR A 475 -19.34 -10.91 12.38
CA THR A 475 -19.58 -10.75 13.82
C THR A 475 -21.02 -10.39 14.17
N ALA A 476 -21.79 -9.87 13.21
CA ALA A 476 -23.20 -9.53 13.37
C ALA A 476 -24.10 -10.75 13.17
N THR A 477 -25.22 -10.84 13.92
CA THR A 477 -26.22 -11.87 13.64
C THR A 477 -26.90 -11.59 12.30
N ARG A 478 -27.48 -12.61 11.67
CA ARG A 478 -28.15 -12.47 10.37
C ARG A 478 -29.28 -11.45 10.42
N GLU A 479 -30.02 -11.38 11.52
CA GLU A 479 -31.05 -10.39 11.75
C GLU A 479 -30.48 -8.96 11.84
N GLN A 480 -29.30 -8.80 12.44
CA GLN A 480 -28.60 -7.51 12.52
C GLN A 480 -28.09 -7.08 11.15
N VAL A 481 -27.47 -8.00 10.39
CA VAL A 481 -27.05 -7.78 9.00
C VAL A 481 -28.24 -7.34 8.16
N PHE A 482 -29.31 -8.13 8.14
CA PHE A 482 -30.54 -7.81 7.42
C PHE A 482 -31.11 -6.42 7.78
N THR A 483 -31.25 -6.13 9.09
CA THR A 483 -31.77 -4.84 9.56
C THR A 483 -30.89 -3.68 9.11
N ASN A 484 -29.57 -3.86 9.15
CA ASN A 484 -28.62 -2.84 8.73
C ASN A 484 -28.63 -2.62 7.22
N VAL A 485 -28.74 -3.68 6.40
CA VAL A 485 -28.89 -3.56 4.94
C VAL A 485 -30.18 -2.83 4.59
N ALA A 486 -31.31 -3.17 5.22
CA ALA A 486 -32.57 -2.47 5.03
C ALA A 486 -32.48 -0.98 5.42
N ASN A 487 -31.74 -0.66 6.50
CA ASN A 487 -31.49 0.72 6.89
C ASN A 487 -30.66 1.47 5.85
N VAL A 488 -29.61 0.87 5.27
CA VAL A 488 -28.80 1.48 4.20
C VAL A 488 -29.68 1.91 3.02
N PHE A 489 -30.62 1.06 2.60
CA PHE A 489 -31.58 1.40 1.55
C PHE A 489 -32.53 2.54 1.96
N ASN A 490 -33.04 2.52 3.18
CA ASN A 490 -34.03 3.49 3.66
C ASN A 490 -33.45 4.90 3.91
N VAL A 491 -32.15 5.01 4.19
CA VAL A 491 -31.48 6.31 4.47
C VAL A 491 -30.70 6.88 3.28
N TRP A 492 -30.66 6.15 2.16
CA TRP A 492 -29.81 6.50 1.02
C TRP A 492 -30.09 7.88 0.43
N THR A 493 -31.32 8.14 0.04
CA THR A 493 -31.65 9.33 -0.72
C THR A 493 -33.04 9.82 -0.41
N THR A 494 -33.19 11.14 -0.32
CA THR A 494 -34.49 11.81 -0.24
C THR A 494 -35.04 12.16 -1.63
N ASN A 495 -34.28 11.85 -2.69
CA ASN A 495 -34.70 12.04 -4.07
C ASN A 495 -35.57 10.85 -4.53
N GLU A 496 -36.87 11.10 -4.72
CA GLU A 496 -37.87 10.07 -5.06
C GLU A 496 -37.51 9.28 -6.34
N PHE A 497 -36.91 9.91 -7.35
CA PHE A 497 -36.56 9.21 -8.60
C PHE A 497 -35.52 8.11 -8.37
N TYR A 498 -34.45 8.43 -7.64
CA TYR A 498 -33.39 7.45 -7.36
C TYR A 498 -33.88 6.39 -6.36
N LEU A 499 -34.65 6.79 -5.34
CA LEU A 499 -35.25 5.86 -4.40
C LEU A 499 -36.15 4.84 -5.11
N ASP A 500 -37.01 5.29 -6.03
CA ASP A 500 -37.87 4.40 -6.84
C ASP A 500 -37.06 3.49 -7.76
N LEU A 501 -35.95 3.98 -8.34
CA LEU A 501 -35.04 3.18 -9.17
C LEU A 501 -34.51 1.97 -8.37
N VAL A 502 -33.99 2.18 -7.16
CA VAL A 502 -33.44 1.09 -6.33
C VAL A 502 -34.52 0.21 -5.73
N TYR A 503 -35.62 0.78 -5.26
CA TYR A 503 -36.75 0.00 -4.75
C TYR A 503 -37.41 -0.89 -5.80
N SER A 504 -37.20 -0.60 -7.10
CA SER A 504 -37.66 -1.42 -8.21
C SER A 504 -36.74 -2.58 -8.59
N ILE A 505 -35.53 -2.67 -8.02
CA ILE A 505 -34.61 -3.79 -8.26
C ILE A 505 -35.30 -5.11 -7.88
N ASN A 506 -35.32 -6.05 -8.82
CA ASN A 506 -35.80 -7.40 -8.60
C ASN A 506 -34.72 -8.20 -7.86
N VAL A 507 -35.10 -8.81 -6.75
CA VAL A 507 -34.23 -9.70 -5.96
C VAL A 507 -34.54 -11.14 -6.36
N TYR A 508 -33.51 -11.83 -6.81
CA TYR A 508 -33.56 -13.24 -7.19
C TYR A 508 -32.88 -14.10 -6.13
N ILE A 509 -33.29 -15.37 -6.05
CA ILE A 509 -32.67 -16.39 -5.21
C ILE A 509 -32.00 -17.48 -6.05
N TYR A 510 -31.00 -18.12 -5.44
CA TYR A 510 -30.19 -19.19 -6.03
C TYR A 510 -29.41 -18.73 -7.26
N HIS A 511 -28.75 -17.58 -7.15
CA HIS A 511 -27.91 -17.03 -8.23
C HIS A 511 -26.86 -18.03 -8.74
N GLU A 512 -26.40 -18.93 -7.87
CA GLU A 512 -25.41 -19.99 -8.15
C GLU A 512 -25.95 -21.17 -8.99
N THR A 513 -27.28 -21.25 -9.19
CA THR A 513 -27.89 -22.35 -9.95
C THR A 513 -28.30 -21.93 -11.35
N ALA A 514 -28.40 -22.90 -12.27
CA ALA A 514 -28.86 -22.65 -13.64
C ALA A 514 -30.33 -22.16 -13.74
N THR A 515 -31.05 -22.08 -12.63
CA THR A 515 -32.46 -21.66 -12.55
C THR A 515 -32.66 -20.72 -11.37
N GLN A 516 -32.62 -19.43 -11.65
CA GLN A 516 -32.90 -18.37 -10.68
C GLN A 516 -34.42 -18.18 -10.53
N TYR A 517 -34.87 -17.82 -9.33
CA TYR A 517 -36.28 -17.53 -9.05
C TYR A 517 -36.43 -16.12 -8.53
N LEU A 518 -37.46 -15.40 -8.98
CA LEU A 518 -37.79 -14.09 -8.44
C LEU A 518 -38.30 -14.25 -7.00
N TRP A 519 -37.53 -13.73 -6.05
CA TRP A 519 -37.97 -13.62 -4.67
C TRP A 519 -38.88 -12.42 -4.49
N GLY A 520 -38.52 -11.23 -4.99
CA GLY A 520 -39.33 -10.02 -4.79
C GLY A 520 -38.63 -8.77 -5.30
N THR A 521 -38.88 -7.60 -4.72
CA THR A 521 -38.11 -6.38 -4.97
C THR A 521 -37.40 -5.87 -3.72
N VAL A 522 -36.42 -4.98 -3.87
CA VAL A 522 -35.76 -4.30 -2.73
C VAL A 522 -36.79 -3.58 -1.84
N LYS A 523 -37.85 -3.00 -2.42
CA LYS A 523 -38.96 -2.42 -1.64
C LYS A 523 -39.63 -3.44 -0.72
N GLN A 524 -39.81 -4.66 -1.19
CA GLN A 524 -40.40 -5.75 -0.42
C GLN A 524 -39.42 -6.28 0.62
N PHE A 525 -38.13 -6.39 0.28
CA PHE A 525 -37.04 -6.69 1.20
C PHE A 525 -37.02 -5.72 2.39
N CYS A 526 -37.00 -4.42 2.13
CA CYS A 526 -37.01 -3.38 3.16
C CYS A 526 -38.30 -3.36 4.00
N ALA A 527 -39.43 -3.85 3.46
CA ALA A 527 -40.69 -3.93 4.20
C ALA A 527 -40.78 -5.14 5.15
N CYS A 528 -39.84 -6.09 5.06
CA CYS A 528 -39.72 -7.22 5.97
C CYS A 528 -38.89 -6.88 7.23
N ALA A 529 -38.20 -5.73 7.26
CA ALA A 529 -37.46 -5.19 8.40
C ALA A 529 -38.39 -4.32 9.26
#